data_AF-A0A9R1BYX9-F1
#
_entry.id   AF-A0A9R1BYX9-F1
#
_cell.length_a   1.000
_cell.length_b   1.000
_cell.length_c   1.000
_cell.angle_alpha   90.00
_cell.angle_beta   90.00
_cell.angle_gamma   90.00
#
_symmetry.space_group_name_H-M   'P 1'
#
loop_
_entity.id
_entity.type
_entity.pdbx_description
1 polymer ?
#
loop_
_entity_poly.entity_id
_entity_poly.type
_entity_poly.pdbx_seq_one_letter_code
_entity_poly.pdbx_strand_id
1 'polypeptide(L)'
;MTTKNLNGSAPWFDGKSTPRSMPVPWKNNSNGKQTELAFIQIADNWQETSTLLAALERIESWIFSRIVETVWWQALTPHMQTPAEGSSTPKARKVLGPSLGDQQQGTFSVNLWKAAFHDAYSRLCPLRAGGHECGCLPVLAKLVMEQCVARLDVAMFNAILRESASEIPTDPISDPIVDPKVLPIPAGELSFGSGAQLKNSVCT
;
A
#
# COMPACT_ATOMS: atom_id res chain seq x y z
N MET A 1 -11.42 -45.69 -27.19
CA MET A 1 -11.48 -44.81 -28.38
C MET A 1 -12.28 -43.58 -27.95
N THR A 2 -11.77 -42.35 -27.86
CA THR A 2 -10.53 -41.75 -28.34
C THR A 2 -10.31 -40.49 -27.49
N THR A 3 -9.09 -40.36 -26.96
CA THR A 3 -8.53 -39.18 -26.31
C THR A 3 -8.34 -38.03 -27.31
N LYS A 4 -8.56 -36.78 -26.89
CA LYS A 4 -7.91 -35.60 -27.50
C LYS A 4 -7.44 -34.63 -26.43
N ASN A 5 -6.15 -34.74 -26.14
CA ASN A 5 -5.27 -33.67 -25.66
C ASN A 5 -5.09 -32.65 -26.78
N LEU A 6 -4.96 -31.37 -26.45
CA LEU A 6 -4.29 -30.35 -27.27
C LEU A 6 -3.67 -29.30 -26.34
N ASN A 7 -2.37 -29.44 -26.14
CA ASN A 7 -1.46 -28.40 -25.66
C ASN A 7 -1.41 -27.24 -26.65
N GLY A 8 -1.33 -26.01 -26.14
CA GLY A 8 -1.07 -24.81 -26.91
C GLY A 8 -0.47 -23.74 -25.99
N SER A 9 0.85 -23.82 -25.80
CA SER A 9 1.71 -22.88 -25.10
C SER A 9 1.76 -21.51 -25.78
N ALA A 10 1.52 -20.43 -25.03
CA ALA A 10 1.73 -19.05 -25.48
C ALA A 10 3.16 -18.57 -25.11
N PRO A 11 3.91 -17.91 -26.02
CA PRO A 11 5.27 -17.47 -25.74
C PRO A 11 5.32 -16.20 -24.89
N TRP A 12 6.34 -16.16 -24.04
CA TRP A 12 6.78 -15.04 -23.24
C TRP A 12 7.25 -13.87 -24.11
N PHE A 13 6.90 -12.64 -23.71
CA PHE A 13 7.47 -11.41 -24.26
C PHE A 13 8.64 -10.95 -23.38
N ASP A 14 9.86 -11.24 -23.83
CA ASP A 14 11.05 -10.47 -23.51
C ASP A 14 11.05 -9.16 -24.32
N GLY A 15 11.37 -8.02 -23.71
CA GLY A 15 11.41 -6.76 -24.45
C GLY A 15 11.80 -5.55 -23.62
N LYS A 16 13.08 -5.44 -23.29
CA LYS A 16 13.74 -4.22 -22.79
C LYS A 16 13.66 -3.13 -23.87
N SER A 17 13.01 -1.99 -23.61
CA SER A 17 13.17 -0.80 -24.46
C SER A 17 13.23 0.48 -23.62
N THR A 18 14.41 1.10 -23.65
CA THR A 18 14.72 2.45 -23.20
C THR A 18 13.88 3.52 -23.94
N PRO A 19 13.61 4.68 -23.33
CA PRO A 19 12.89 5.75 -24.03
C PRO A 19 13.85 6.44 -25.01
N ARG A 20 13.68 6.16 -26.31
CA ARG A 20 14.31 6.91 -27.38
C ARG A 20 13.51 8.19 -27.58
N SER A 21 14.09 9.34 -27.21
CA SER A 21 13.58 10.65 -27.63
C SER A 21 13.59 10.70 -29.17
N MET A 22 12.43 10.88 -29.79
CA MET A 22 12.37 11.25 -31.20
C MET A 22 12.41 12.78 -31.31
N PRO A 23 13.25 13.36 -32.17
CA PRO A 23 13.19 14.78 -32.48
C PRO A 23 11.91 15.03 -33.28
N VAL A 24 11.07 15.93 -32.78
CA VAL A 24 9.89 16.41 -33.50
C VAL A 24 10.39 17.22 -34.71
N PRO A 25 10.07 16.85 -35.96
CA PRO A 25 10.33 17.73 -37.09
C PRO A 25 9.35 18.89 -36.99
N TRP A 26 9.84 20.05 -36.58
CA TRP A 26 9.09 21.30 -36.66
C TRP A 26 8.78 21.57 -38.13
N LYS A 27 7.55 21.25 -38.54
CA LYS A 27 7.01 21.63 -39.84
C LYS A 27 5.90 22.65 -39.59
N ASN A 28 6.29 23.91 -39.68
CA ASN A 28 5.38 25.04 -39.69
C ASN A 28 4.45 24.89 -40.89
N ASN A 29 3.22 24.44 -40.64
CA ASN A 29 2.14 24.60 -41.60
C ASN A 29 1.03 25.39 -40.91
N SER A 30 0.88 26.62 -41.39
CA SER A 30 -0.14 27.58 -41.01
C SER A 30 -1.53 27.00 -41.24
N ASN A 31 -2.16 26.50 -40.17
CA ASN A 31 -3.59 26.29 -40.09
C ASN A 31 -4.11 26.86 -38.76
N GLY A 32 -3.87 28.16 -38.54
CA GLY A 32 -4.29 28.88 -37.33
C GLY A 32 -5.78 28.73 -37.01
N LYS A 33 -6.61 28.45 -38.03
CA LYS A 33 -8.05 28.23 -37.86
C LYS A 33 -8.42 26.87 -37.28
N GLN A 34 -7.64 25.81 -37.52
CA GLN A 34 -8.02 24.45 -37.10
C GLN A 34 -7.66 24.19 -35.63
N THR A 35 -6.55 24.76 -35.18
CA THR A 35 -6.13 24.72 -33.77
C THR A 35 -7.01 25.66 -32.93
N GLU A 36 -7.34 26.84 -33.44
CA GLU A 36 -8.28 27.77 -32.78
C GLU A 36 -9.68 27.20 -32.69
N LEU A 37 -10.20 26.53 -33.73
CA LEU A 37 -11.48 25.80 -33.67
C LEU A 37 -11.43 24.60 -32.71
N ALA A 38 -10.30 23.89 -32.60
CA ALA A 38 -10.14 22.82 -31.62
C ALA A 38 -10.08 23.34 -30.18
N PHE A 39 -9.43 24.49 -29.93
CA PHE A 39 -9.44 25.16 -28.63
C PHE A 39 -10.81 25.76 -28.29
N ILE A 40 -11.53 26.30 -29.28
CA ILE A 40 -12.91 26.79 -29.13
C ILE A 40 -13.87 25.62 -28.88
N GLN A 41 -13.73 24.49 -29.56
CA GLN A 41 -14.52 23.27 -29.30
C GLN A 41 -14.22 22.64 -27.93
N ILE A 42 -12.96 22.67 -27.49
CA ILE A 42 -12.61 22.27 -26.12
C ILE A 42 -13.26 23.24 -25.13
N ALA A 43 -13.17 24.55 -25.35
CA ALA A 43 -13.80 25.58 -24.51
C ALA A 43 -15.33 25.45 -24.46
N ASP A 44 -15.99 25.20 -25.59
CA ASP A 44 -17.44 25.00 -25.70
C ASP A 44 -17.89 23.67 -25.04
N ASN A 45 -17.05 22.64 -25.01
CA ASN A 45 -17.35 21.38 -24.31
C ASN A 45 -17.24 21.50 -22.77
N TRP A 46 -16.50 22.50 -22.25
CA TRP A 46 -16.52 22.84 -20.81
C TRP A 46 -17.76 23.65 -20.41
N GLN A 47 -18.51 24.19 -21.40
CA GLN A 47 -19.75 24.92 -21.17
C GLN A 47 -20.83 24.00 -20.55
N GLU A 48 -20.79 22.70 -20.87
CA GLU A 48 -21.57 21.69 -20.16
C GLU A 48 -20.93 21.39 -18.80
N THR A 49 -21.52 21.94 -17.74
CA THR A 49 -21.09 21.76 -16.34
C THR A 49 -20.89 20.28 -15.97
N SER A 50 -21.63 19.36 -16.61
CA SER A 50 -21.48 17.91 -16.45
C SER A 50 -20.14 17.36 -16.94
N THR A 51 -19.62 17.86 -18.08
CA THR A 51 -18.34 17.42 -18.65
C THR A 51 -17.18 17.92 -17.80
N LEU A 52 -17.27 19.17 -17.31
CA LEU A 52 -16.33 19.72 -16.34
C LEU A 52 -16.33 18.91 -15.04
N LEU A 53 -17.51 18.62 -14.49
CA LEU A 53 -17.65 17.85 -13.25
C LEU A 53 -17.03 16.44 -13.40
N ALA A 54 -17.36 15.72 -14.46
CA ALA A 54 -16.80 14.40 -14.71
C ALA A 54 -15.26 14.43 -14.87
N ALA A 55 -14.72 15.48 -15.51
CA ALA A 55 -13.27 15.64 -15.61
C ALA A 55 -12.62 15.90 -14.23
N LEU A 56 -13.25 16.74 -13.39
CA LEU A 56 -12.79 17.00 -12.03
C LEU A 56 -12.85 15.74 -11.16
N GLU A 57 -13.93 14.96 -11.21
CA GLU A 57 -14.06 13.69 -10.48
C GLU A 57 -12.98 12.68 -10.88
N ARG A 58 -12.62 12.63 -12.17
CA ARG A 58 -11.52 11.77 -12.65
C ARG A 58 -10.17 12.24 -12.11
N ILE A 59 -9.93 13.54 -12.08
CA ILE A 59 -8.70 14.12 -11.52
C ILE A 59 -8.64 13.87 -10.01
N GLU A 60 -9.74 14.08 -9.29
CA GLU A 60 -9.86 13.80 -7.86
C GLU A 60 -9.54 12.33 -7.56
N SER A 61 -10.18 11.40 -8.28
CA SER A 61 -9.94 9.96 -8.11
C SER A 61 -8.49 9.57 -8.41
N TRP A 62 -7.88 10.17 -9.43
CA TRP A 62 -6.48 9.95 -9.77
C TRP A 62 -5.52 10.46 -8.69
N ILE A 63 -5.76 11.69 -8.20
CA ILE A 63 -4.98 12.28 -7.10
C ILE A 63 -5.14 11.44 -5.83
N PHE A 64 -6.36 11.06 -5.48
CA PHE A 64 -6.63 10.23 -4.30
C PHE A 64 -5.87 8.90 -4.37
N SER A 65 -5.97 8.19 -5.51
CA SER A 65 -5.23 6.95 -5.72
C SER A 65 -3.72 7.14 -5.55
N ARG A 66 -3.16 8.23 -6.10
CA ARG A 66 -1.74 8.55 -5.96
C ARG A 66 -1.34 8.88 -4.53
N ILE A 67 -2.18 9.58 -3.77
CA ILE A 67 -1.93 9.85 -2.35
C ILE A 67 -1.87 8.53 -1.57
N VAL A 68 -2.85 7.65 -1.77
CA VAL A 68 -2.90 6.36 -1.07
C VAL A 68 -1.67 5.51 -1.41
N GLU A 69 -1.30 5.39 -2.69
CA GLU A 69 -0.09 4.67 -3.10
C GLU A 69 1.17 5.27 -2.48
N THR A 70 1.29 6.60 -2.48
CA THR A 70 2.46 7.29 -1.95
C THR A 70 2.59 7.08 -0.45
N VAL A 71 1.50 7.24 0.30
CA VAL A 71 1.47 7.02 1.75
C VAL A 71 1.81 5.56 2.07
N TRP A 72 1.25 4.61 1.32
CA TRP A 72 1.55 3.20 1.49
C TRP A 72 3.05 2.92 1.35
N TRP A 73 3.66 3.32 0.23
CA TRP A 73 5.06 3.03 -0.05
C TRP A 73 6.04 3.81 0.82
N GLN A 74 5.73 5.05 1.18
CA GLN A 74 6.66 5.90 1.91
C GLN A 74 6.55 5.76 3.43
N ALA A 75 5.37 5.45 3.96
CA ALA A 75 5.11 5.46 5.40
C ALA A 75 4.84 4.07 5.98
N LEU A 76 4.29 3.12 5.22
CA LEU A 76 3.86 1.82 5.77
C LEU A 76 4.82 0.69 5.37
N THR A 77 5.16 0.60 4.08
CA THR A 77 6.08 -0.45 3.58
C THR A 77 7.42 -0.53 4.32
N PRO A 78 8.10 0.58 4.68
CA PRO A 78 9.38 0.48 5.38
C PRO A 78 9.30 -0.32 6.68
N HIS A 79 8.20 -0.20 7.42
CA HIS A 79 7.97 -0.93 8.67
C HIS A 79 7.72 -2.42 8.46
N MET A 80 7.33 -2.86 7.26
CA MET A 80 7.13 -4.27 6.90
C MET A 80 8.42 -5.02 6.59
N GLN A 81 9.46 -4.26 6.23
CA GLN A 81 10.70 -4.77 5.66
C GLN A 81 11.91 -4.54 6.56
N THR A 82 11.76 -3.76 7.64
CA THR A 82 12.86 -3.44 8.55
C THR A 82 13.34 -4.73 9.22
N PRO A 83 14.56 -5.22 8.92
CA PRO A 83 15.15 -6.28 9.72
C PRO A 83 15.46 -5.67 11.07
N ALA A 84 15.05 -6.31 12.17
CA ALA A 84 15.43 -5.85 13.50
C ALA A 84 16.97 -5.80 13.66
N GLU A 85 17.59 -4.66 13.37
CA GLU A 85 18.97 -4.39 13.75
C GLU A 85 19.03 -4.27 15.29
N GLY A 86 19.70 -5.25 15.93
CA GLY A 86 20.34 -4.99 17.22
C GLY A 86 19.61 -5.38 18.51
N SER A 87 18.75 -6.40 18.54
CA SER A 87 18.37 -7.02 19.83
C SER A 87 19.13 -8.33 20.05
N SER A 88 20.32 -8.23 20.64
CA SER A 88 20.99 -9.36 21.29
C SER A 88 20.11 -9.86 22.44
N THR A 89 19.34 -10.92 22.19
CA THR A 89 18.59 -11.60 23.26
C THR A 89 19.58 -12.27 24.23
N PRO A 90 19.53 -12.01 25.54
CA PRO A 90 20.06 -12.98 26.49
C PRO A 90 19.13 -14.19 26.44
N LYS A 91 19.68 -15.39 26.24
CA LYS A 91 18.95 -16.66 26.26
C LYS A 91 18.18 -16.79 27.58
N ALA A 92 16.89 -16.44 27.57
CA ALA A 92 16.00 -16.70 28.68
C ALA A 92 15.68 -18.20 28.69
N ARG A 93 16.14 -18.85 29.76
CA ARG A 93 15.92 -20.25 30.11
C ARG A 93 14.42 -20.57 30.03
N LYS A 94 14.04 -21.52 29.16
CA LYS A 94 12.69 -22.11 29.09
C LYS A 94 12.26 -22.55 30.50
N VAL A 95 11.31 -21.82 31.09
CA VAL A 95 10.54 -22.27 32.24
C VAL A 95 9.23 -22.82 31.68
N LEU A 96 8.92 -24.08 32.00
CA LEU A 96 7.66 -24.74 31.67
C LEU A 96 6.50 -23.91 32.24
N GLY A 97 5.73 -23.27 31.36
CA GLY A 97 4.44 -22.66 31.65
C GLY A 97 3.57 -22.75 30.40
N PRO A 98 2.22 -22.67 30.50
CA PRO A 98 1.34 -22.76 29.35
C PRO A 98 1.76 -21.72 28.32
N SER A 99 1.71 -22.07 27.03
CA SER A 99 2.09 -21.20 25.90
C SER A 99 1.16 -19.99 25.79
N LEU A 100 1.31 -19.04 26.71
CA LEU A 100 0.87 -17.68 26.57
C LEU A 100 1.79 -17.09 25.48
N GLY A 101 1.22 -16.69 24.35
CA GLY A 101 1.98 -16.14 23.23
C GLY A 101 2.95 -15.05 23.67
N ASP A 102 3.98 -14.79 22.86
CA ASP A 102 5.00 -13.81 23.20
C ASP A 102 4.38 -12.40 23.31
N GLN A 103 4.03 -12.00 24.54
CA GLN A 103 3.40 -10.72 24.86
C GLN A 103 4.29 -9.54 24.43
N GLN A 104 5.60 -9.74 24.36
CA GLN A 104 6.55 -8.73 23.89
C GLN A 104 6.40 -8.50 22.38
N GLN A 105 6.20 -9.56 21.59
CA GLN A 105 5.95 -9.44 20.15
C GLN A 105 4.67 -8.64 19.87
N GLY A 106 3.57 -8.95 20.57
CA GLY A 106 2.31 -8.21 20.40
C GLY A 106 2.47 -6.72 20.72
N THR A 107 3.16 -6.41 21.82
CA THR A 107 3.42 -5.02 22.23
C THR A 107 4.32 -4.28 21.23
N PHE A 108 5.37 -4.92 20.74
CA PHE A 108 6.26 -4.38 19.72
C PHE A 108 5.49 -4.07 18.42
N SER A 109 4.70 -5.02 17.93
CA SER A 109 3.87 -4.87 16.73
C SER A 109 2.92 -3.67 16.86
N VAL A 110 2.17 -3.57 17.96
CA VAL A 110 1.23 -2.46 18.19
C VAL A 110 1.95 -1.10 18.17
N ASN A 111 3.09 -0.99 18.85
CA ASN A 111 3.87 0.25 18.87
C ASN A 111 4.43 0.62 17.49
N LEU A 112 4.92 -0.37 16.73
CA LEU A 112 5.41 -0.19 15.37
C LEU A 112 4.31 0.37 14.45
N TRP A 113 3.12 -0.23 14.47
CA TRP A 113 2.02 0.20 13.61
C TRP A 113 1.40 1.52 14.05
N LYS A 114 1.34 1.81 15.37
CA LYS A 114 0.97 3.15 15.87
C LYS A 114 1.94 4.21 15.35
N ALA A 115 3.23 3.95 15.36
CA ALA A 115 4.23 4.87 14.81
C ALA A 115 4.10 5.04 13.29
N ALA A 116 3.90 3.95 12.54
CA ALA A 116 3.72 3.99 11.08
C ALA A 116 2.47 4.79 10.68
N PHE A 117 1.35 4.58 11.36
CA PHE A 117 0.12 5.33 11.09
C PHE A 117 0.22 6.81 11.51
N HIS A 118 0.96 7.10 12.58
CA HIS A 118 1.27 8.48 12.94
C HIS A 118 2.14 9.17 11.89
N ASP A 119 3.15 8.50 11.34
CA ASP A 119 3.98 9.02 10.23
C ASP A 119 3.14 9.26 8.97
N ALA A 120 2.29 8.30 8.60
CA ALA A 120 1.35 8.45 7.48
C ALA A 120 0.43 9.66 7.65
N TYR A 121 -0.19 9.81 8.83
CA TYR A 121 -1.05 10.95 9.13
C TYR A 121 -0.29 12.28 9.09
N SER A 122 0.94 12.29 9.60
CA SER A 122 1.82 13.48 9.60
C SER A 122 2.19 13.92 8.18
N ARG A 123 2.40 12.97 7.26
CA ARG A 123 2.67 13.25 5.84
C ARG A 123 1.45 13.77 5.09
N LEU A 124 0.26 13.32 5.46
CA LEU A 124 -1.00 13.82 4.87
C LEU A 124 -1.26 15.28 5.22
N CYS A 125 -0.79 15.74 6.38
CA CYS A 125 -0.86 17.15 6.76
C CYS A 125 0.40 17.61 7.52
N PRO A 126 1.46 18.01 6.79
CA PRO A 126 2.72 18.45 7.42
C PRO A 126 2.54 19.67 8.34
N LEU A 127 1.60 20.56 8.02
CA LEU A 127 1.27 21.72 8.86
C LEU A 127 0.73 21.28 10.22
N ARG A 128 -0.19 20.31 10.24
CA ARG A 128 -0.76 19.76 11.48
C ARG A 128 0.28 18.97 12.27
N ALA A 129 1.16 18.23 11.58
CA ALA A 129 2.29 17.56 12.22
C ALA A 129 3.23 18.55 12.94
N GLY A 130 3.37 19.78 12.42
CA GLY A 130 4.08 20.88 13.06
C GLY A 130 3.32 21.58 14.20
N GLY A 131 2.11 21.12 14.56
CA GLY A 131 1.29 21.71 15.62
C GLY A 131 0.52 22.96 15.20
N HIS A 132 0.44 23.26 13.90
CA HIS A 132 -0.31 24.40 13.39
C HIS A 132 -1.75 24.04 13.03
N GLU A 133 -2.65 25.01 13.16
CA GLU A 133 -3.99 24.90 12.60
C GLU A 133 -3.92 24.83 11.07
N CYS A 134 -4.71 23.96 10.46
CA CYS A 134 -4.74 23.79 9.02
C CYS A 134 -6.18 23.66 8.51
N GLY A 135 -6.42 24.14 7.28
CA GLY A 135 -7.68 23.96 6.56
C GLY A 135 -7.77 22.67 5.74
N CYS A 136 -6.87 21.70 5.97
CA CYS A 136 -6.87 20.45 5.23
C CYS A 136 -8.17 19.68 5.50
N LEU A 137 -8.76 19.12 4.44
CA LEU A 137 -10.02 18.39 4.52
C LEU A 137 -9.85 17.13 5.40
N PRO A 138 -10.46 17.05 6.60
CA PRO A 138 -10.28 15.91 7.48
C PRO A 138 -10.78 14.59 6.87
N VAL A 139 -11.77 14.69 5.97
CA VAL A 139 -12.34 13.55 5.23
C VAL A 139 -11.29 12.88 4.34
N LEU A 140 -10.41 13.65 3.68
CA LEU A 140 -9.35 13.07 2.85
C LEU A 140 -8.40 12.22 3.68
N ALA A 141 -7.94 12.75 4.82
CA ALA A 141 -7.05 12.01 5.71
C ALA A 141 -7.72 10.72 6.22
N LYS A 142 -8.99 10.80 6.61
CA LYS A 142 -9.77 9.63 7.01
C LYS A 142 -9.83 8.57 5.91
N LEU A 143 -10.22 8.94 4.68
CA LEU A 143 -10.35 8.02 3.56
C LEU A 143 -9.02 7.36 3.17
N VAL A 144 -7.92 8.13 3.18
CA VAL A 144 -6.60 7.56 2.89
C VAL A 144 -6.19 6.55 3.97
N MET A 145 -6.42 6.87 5.25
CA MET A 145 -6.09 5.99 6.36
C MET A 145 -6.94 4.71 6.34
N GLU A 146 -8.23 4.79 6.01
CA GLU A 146 -9.09 3.62 5.83
C GLU A 146 -8.55 2.67 4.74
N GLN A 147 -8.09 3.20 3.61
CA GLN A 147 -7.48 2.38 2.56
C GLN A 147 -6.15 1.75 3.00
N CYS A 148 -5.37 2.47 3.80
CA CYS A 148 -4.12 1.96 4.37
C CYS A 148 -4.38 0.82 5.37
N VAL A 149 -5.38 0.97 6.24
CA VAL A 149 -5.78 -0.07 7.20
C VAL A 149 -6.29 -1.30 6.47
N ALA A 150 -7.15 -1.14 5.46
CA ALA A 150 -7.67 -2.27 4.68
C ALA A 150 -6.56 -3.05 3.97
N ARG A 151 -5.56 -2.36 3.39
CA ARG A 151 -4.39 -3.03 2.80
C ARG A 151 -3.52 -3.71 3.83
N LEU A 152 -3.33 -3.10 5.00
CA LEU A 152 -2.53 -3.68 6.08
C LEU A 152 -3.19 -4.94 6.66
N ASP A 153 -4.52 -4.93 6.82
CA ASP A 153 -5.31 -6.07 7.29
C ASP A 153 -5.08 -7.31 6.41
N VAL A 154 -5.21 -7.14 5.09
CA VAL A 154 -4.94 -8.22 4.12
C VAL A 154 -3.48 -8.69 4.22
N ALA A 155 -2.52 -7.77 4.28
CA ALA A 155 -1.10 -8.12 4.38
C ALA A 155 -0.78 -8.90 5.67
N MET A 156 -1.31 -8.45 6.82
CA MET A 156 -1.13 -9.14 8.11
C MET A 156 -1.81 -10.50 8.12
N PHE A 157 -3.01 -10.59 7.57
CA PHE A 157 -3.76 -11.85 7.49
C PHE A 157 -3.00 -12.88 6.64
N ASN A 158 -2.53 -12.48 5.46
CA ASN A 158 -1.72 -13.34 4.59
C ASN A 158 -0.44 -13.80 5.29
N ALA A 159 0.27 -12.89 5.96
CA ALA A 159 1.50 -13.20 6.66
C ALA A 159 1.30 -14.10 7.90
N ILE A 160 0.20 -13.94 8.64
CA ILE A 160 -0.16 -14.80 9.79
C ILE A 160 -0.44 -16.25 9.34
N LEU A 161 -1.05 -16.41 8.17
CA LEU A 161 -1.43 -17.72 7.62
C LEU A 161 -0.28 -18.52 7.01
N ARG A 162 0.95 -17.98 6.95
CA ARG A 162 2.13 -18.73 6.49
C ARG A 162 2.39 -19.95 7.37
N GLU A 163 2.88 -21.03 6.76
CA GLU A 163 3.17 -22.29 7.45
C GLU A 163 4.36 -22.15 8.41
N SER A 164 5.27 -21.19 8.14
CA SER A 164 6.40 -20.88 9.01
C SER A 164 6.82 -19.42 8.95
N ALA A 165 7.45 -18.94 10.02
CA ALA A 165 8.05 -17.60 10.07
C ALA A 165 9.19 -17.37 9.04
N SER A 166 9.74 -18.45 8.48
CA SER A 166 10.79 -18.40 7.44
C SER A 166 10.25 -18.42 6.01
N GLU A 167 8.94 -18.58 5.83
CA GLU A 167 8.32 -18.62 4.51
C GLU A 167 8.34 -17.24 3.86
N ILE A 168 8.89 -17.18 2.65
CA ILE A 168 9.03 -15.95 1.86
C ILE A 168 7.65 -15.63 1.24
N PRO A 169 7.24 -14.35 1.20
CA PRO A 169 5.98 -13.99 0.57
C PRO A 169 5.86 -14.50 -0.86
N THR A 170 4.73 -15.12 -1.18
CA THR A 170 4.47 -15.68 -2.52
C THR A 170 4.24 -14.59 -3.57
N ASP A 171 3.71 -13.44 -3.15
CA ASP A 171 3.54 -12.24 -3.98
C ASP A 171 3.86 -10.97 -3.16
N PRO A 172 4.96 -10.24 -3.41
CA PRO A 172 5.35 -9.07 -2.63
C PRO A 172 4.40 -7.88 -2.76
N ILE A 173 3.46 -7.89 -3.72
CA ILE A 173 2.44 -6.85 -3.85
C ILE A 173 1.28 -7.12 -2.88
N SER A 174 0.81 -8.36 -2.83
CA SER A 174 -0.33 -8.78 -1.98
C SER A 174 0.10 -9.24 -0.58
N ASP A 175 1.37 -9.57 -0.41
CA ASP A 175 1.97 -10.06 0.83
C ASP A 175 3.33 -9.36 1.10
N PRO A 176 3.33 -8.05 1.40
CA PRO A 176 4.56 -7.27 1.51
C PRO A 176 5.34 -7.46 2.83
N ILE A 177 4.81 -8.21 3.80
CA ILE A 177 5.43 -8.37 5.13
C ILE A 177 6.57 -9.38 5.07
N VAL A 178 7.81 -8.93 5.22
CA VAL A 178 8.98 -9.81 5.15
C VAL A 178 9.46 -10.22 6.55
N ASP A 179 9.42 -9.30 7.52
CA ASP A 179 9.79 -9.62 8.91
C ASP A 179 8.55 -10.08 9.71
N PRO A 180 8.46 -11.36 10.12
CA PRO A 180 7.31 -11.85 10.90
C PRO A 180 7.19 -11.22 12.30
N LYS A 181 8.24 -10.57 12.83
CA LYS A 181 8.18 -9.88 14.14
C LYS A 181 7.26 -8.67 14.14
N VAL A 182 6.96 -8.11 12.96
CA VAL A 182 6.04 -6.98 12.82
C VAL A 182 4.58 -7.42 13.02
N LEU A 183 4.32 -8.73 13.01
CA LEU A 183 3.00 -9.30 13.24
C LEU A 183 2.67 -9.32 14.74
N PRO A 184 1.39 -9.11 15.09
CA PRO A 184 0.93 -9.13 16.49
C PRO A 184 1.04 -10.51 17.15
N ILE A 185 1.12 -11.57 16.34
CA ILE A 185 1.30 -12.97 16.75
C ILE A 185 2.29 -13.67 15.80
N PRO A 186 2.96 -14.75 16.24
CA PRO A 186 3.82 -15.54 15.35
C PRO A 186 3.03 -16.15 14.19
N ALA A 187 3.63 -16.15 12.99
CA ALA A 187 3.07 -16.81 11.82
C ALA A 187 3.05 -18.35 12.01
N GLY A 188 1.98 -19.01 11.57
CA GLY A 188 1.81 -20.47 11.65
C GLY A 188 1.47 -21.03 13.04
N GLU A 189 1.65 -20.26 14.12
CA GLU A 189 1.36 -20.70 15.50
C GLU A 189 -0.05 -20.26 15.95
N LEU A 190 -1.07 -20.80 15.26
CA LEU A 190 -2.48 -20.51 15.56
C LEU A 190 -2.97 -21.35 16.74
N SER A 191 -3.39 -20.66 17.81
CA SER A 191 -3.93 -21.24 19.03
C SER A 191 -4.98 -20.30 19.62
N PHE A 192 -5.76 -20.79 20.59
CA PHE A 192 -6.68 -19.92 21.32
C PHE A 192 -5.95 -18.74 21.99
N GLY A 193 -4.74 -18.97 22.50
CA GLY A 193 -3.91 -17.94 23.13
C GLY A 193 -3.46 -16.86 22.15
N SER A 194 -2.98 -17.24 20.96
CA SER A 194 -2.63 -16.26 19.91
C SER A 194 -3.88 -15.54 19.37
N GLY A 195 -5.03 -16.21 19.30
CA GLY A 195 -6.31 -15.54 18.98
C GLY A 195 -6.69 -14.44 20.00
N ALA A 196 -6.54 -14.71 21.30
CA ALA A 196 -6.79 -13.72 22.35
C ALA A 196 -5.78 -12.55 22.28
N GLN A 197 -4.51 -12.83 22.02
CA GLN A 197 -3.48 -11.81 21.83
C GLN A 197 -3.77 -10.94 20.60
N LEU A 198 -4.11 -11.53 19.45
CA LEU A 198 -4.47 -10.82 18.24
C LEU A 198 -5.66 -9.89 18.48
N LYS A 199 -6.71 -10.38 19.14
CA LYS A 199 -7.87 -9.57 19.53
C LYS A 199 -7.45 -8.35 20.35
N ASN A 200 -6.59 -8.55 21.34
CA ASN A 200 -6.11 -7.43 22.18
C ASN A 200 -5.30 -6.43 21.35
N SER A 201 -4.40 -6.89 20.48
CA SER A 201 -3.59 -6.01 19.63
C SER A 201 -4.42 -5.16 18.66
N VAL A 202 -5.52 -5.69 18.13
CA VAL A 202 -6.41 -4.96 17.22
C VAL A 202 -7.34 -3.99 17.97
N CYS A 203 -7.74 -4.33 19.20
CA CYS A 203 -8.68 -3.54 19.99
C CYS A 203 -8.03 -2.48 20.91
N THR A 204 -6.69 -2.34 20.94
CA THR A 204 -5.96 -1.45 21.89
C THR A 204 -5.29 -0.26 21.22
#